data_AF-G4TS41-F1
#
_entry.id   AF-G4TS41-F1
#
_cell.length_a   1.000
_cell.length_b   1.000
_cell.length_c   1.000
_cell.angle_alpha   90.00
_cell.angle_beta   90.00
_cell.angle_gamma   90.00
#
_symmetry.space_group_name_H-M   'P 1'
#
loop_
_entity.id
_entity.type
_entity.pdbx_description
1 polymer ?
#
loop_
_entity_poly.entity_id
_entity_poly.type
_entity_poly.pdbx_seq_one_letter_code
_entity_poly.pdbx_strand_id
1 'polypeptide(L)'
;MDVTRVTTEWMVWKAPIMVVARDQGRELRFMYPSNLVMQPESIHQFLKLGRWTDIPIWTGPFAPGGSLEGVVKMYANIATPLYAMANRIPKWIFLLASGSVASLLIQLMHKVGGDEQPKKPITTTTREPAAETTNGSTPASTSGRPKRFVVKKASEVHPELSSSVMTASVVSSARMSESEGASSSPERPKAATRRSTRKVAKK
;
A
#
# COMPACT_ATOMS: atom_id res chain seq x y z
N MET A 1 8.25 -18.71 -11.07
CA MET A 1 6.98 -17.94 -11.05
C MET A 1 7.34 -16.53 -10.66
N ASP A 2 7.00 -15.55 -11.49
CA ASP A 2 7.26 -14.14 -11.16
C ASP A 2 6.07 -13.59 -10.35
N VAL A 3 6.32 -13.25 -9.09
CA VAL A 3 5.29 -12.78 -8.15
C VAL A 3 4.68 -11.48 -8.66
N THR A 4 5.51 -10.58 -9.20
CA THR A 4 5.07 -9.28 -9.70
C THR A 4 4.11 -9.45 -10.87
N ARG A 5 4.35 -10.44 -11.74
CA ARG A 5 3.45 -10.72 -12.84
C ARG A 5 2.08 -11.15 -12.34
N VAL A 6 2.02 -12.09 -11.40
CA VAL A 6 0.74 -12.61 -10.86
C VAL A 6 -0.03 -11.52 -10.11
N THR A 7 0.66 -10.74 -9.26
CA THR A 7 -0.01 -9.66 -8.52
C THR A 7 -0.49 -8.55 -9.45
N THR A 8 0.23 -8.28 -10.54
CA THR A 8 -0.20 -7.30 -11.56
C THR A 8 -1.38 -7.83 -12.38
N GLU A 9 -1.35 -9.10 -12.80
CA GLU A 9 -2.47 -9.74 -13.50
C GLU A 9 -3.75 -9.73 -12.64
N TRP A 10 -3.61 -9.88 -11.33
CA TRP A 10 -4.74 -9.83 -10.39
C TRP A 10 -5.07 -8.41 -9.89
N MET A 11 -4.36 -7.37 -10.37
CA MET A 11 -4.48 -5.98 -9.89
C MET A 11 -4.39 -5.83 -8.36
N VAL A 12 -3.56 -6.66 -7.76
CA VAL A 12 -3.33 -6.71 -6.32
C VAL A 12 -2.17 -5.78 -5.96
N TRP A 13 -2.51 -4.58 -5.51
CA TRP A 13 -1.54 -3.55 -5.08
C TRP A 13 -1.30 -3.51 -3.58
N LYS A 14 -2.28 -4.01 -2.82
CA LYS A 14 -2.19 -4.23 -1.37
C LYS A 14 -2.35 -5.72 -1.14
N ALA A 15 -1.44 -6.34 -0.40
CA ALA A 15 -1.45 -7.78 -0.19
C ALA A 15 -2.79 -8.26 0.41
N PRO A 16 -3.65 -8.98 -0.33
CA PRO A 16 -4.70 -9.78 0.25
C PRO A 16 -4.02 -10.91 0.97
N ILE A 17 -4.60 -11.35 2.08
CA ILE A 17 -3.94 -12.39 2.85
C ILE A 17 -4.26 -13.77 2.28
N MET A 18 -5.40 -13.91 1.59
CA MET A 18 -5.75 -15.17 0.95
C MET A 18 -6.60 -14.95 -0.31
N VAL A 19 -6.26 -15.70 -1.36
CA VAL A 19 -6.98 -15.73 -2.64
C VAL A 19 -7.41 -17.16 -2.90
N VAL A 20 -8.69 -17.38 -3.15
CA VAL A 20 -9.19 -18.67 -3.63
C VAL A 20 -9.30 -18.57 -5.14
N ALA A 21 -8.45 -19.32 -5.83
CA ALA A 21 -8.46 -19.44 -7.28
C ALA A 21 -9.14 -20.76 -7.68
N ARG A 22 -10.18 -20.69 -8.50
CA ARG A 22 -10.87 -21.85 -9.08
C ARG A 22 -10.81 -21.77 -10.61
N ASP A 23 -11.02 -22.90 -11.27
CA ASP A 23 -11.07 -23.03 -12.73
C ASP A 23 -9.82 -22.44 -13.40
N GLN A 24 -8.64 -22.87 -12.93
CA GLN A 24 -7.34 -22.40 -13.40
C GLN A 24 -7.11 -20.89 -13.22
N GLY A 25 -7.77 -20.28 -12.21
CA GLY A 25 -7.65 -18.85 -11.92
C GLY A 25 -8.59 -17.98 -12.74
N ARG A 26 -9.61 -18.55 -13.39
CA ARG A 26 -10.69 -17.78 -14.01
C ARG A 26 -11.66 -17.22 -12.98
N GLU A 27 -11.89 -17.95 -11.90
CA GLU A 27 -12.64 -17.46 -10.75
C GLU A 27 -11.67 -17.10 -9.63
N LEU A 28 -11.63 -15.82 -9.26
CA LEU A 28 -10.82 -15.31 -8.17
C LEU A 28 -11.72 -14.73 -7.09
N ARG A 29 -11.47 -15.10 -5.84
CA ARG A 29 -12.12 -14.53 -4.66
C ARG A 29 -11.06 -14.01 -3.71
N PHE A 30 -11.20 -12.74 -3.32
CA PHE A 30 -10.25 -12.08 -2.42
C PHE A 30 -10.79 -12.04 -1.00
N MET A 31 -9.96 -12.46 -0.05
CA MET A 31 -10.27 -12.43 1.38
C MET A 31 -9.40 -11.40 2.09
N TYR A 32 -10.07 -10.56 2.88
CA TYR A 32 -9.42 -9.57 3.74
C TYR A 32 -9.22 -10.10 5.16
N PRO A 33 -8.16 -9.67 5.86
CA PRO A 33 -7.87 -10.02 7.27
C PRO A 33 -9.05 -9.83 8.22
N SER A 34 -9.87 -8.80 7.98
CA SER A 34 -11.00 -8.45 8.83
C SER A 34 -12.03 -9.57 8.93
N ASN A 35 -12.07 -10.46 7.94
CA ASN A 35 -13.12 -11.46 7.82
C ASN A 35 -12.68 -12.84 8.35
N LEU A 36 -11.38 -13.04 8.61
CA LEU A 36 -10.84 -14.33 9.01
C LEU A 36 -9.63 -14.18 9.94
N VAL A 37 -9.70 -14.82 11.10
CA VAL A 37 -8.53 -15.00 11.97
C VAL A 37 -7.53 -15.90 11.25
N MET A 38 -6.28 -15.45 11.14
CA MET A 38 -5.17 -16.15 10.47
C MET A 38 -4.58 -17.26 11.35
N GLN A 39 -5.41 -18.20 11.81
CA GLN A 39 -4.97 -19.42 12.47
C GLN A 39 -5.15 -20.60 11.50
N PRO A 40 -4.23 -21.58 11.49
CA PRO A 40 -4.34 -22.71 10.55
C PRO A 40 -5.64 -23.51 10.77
N GLU A 41 -6.11 -23.62 12.01
CA GLU A 41 -7.33 -24.32 12.38
C GLU A 41 -8.58 -23.60 11.87
N SER A 42 -8.63 -22.27 12.00
CA SER A 42 -9.75 -21.46 11.50
C SER A 42 -9.81 -21.47 9.97
N ILE A 43 -8.65 -21.44 9.29
CA ILE A 43 -8.57 -21.57 7.83
C ILE A 43 -9.07 -22.95 7.39
N HIS A 44 -8.64 -24.02 8.04
CA HIS A 44 -9.09 -25.38 7.70
C HIS A 44 -10.60 -25.55 7.91
N GLN A 45 -11.14 -25.05 9.03
CA GLN A 45 -12.58 -25.06 9.27
C GLN A 45 -13.35 -24.20 8.25
N PHE A 46 -12.83 -23.02 7.90
CA PHE A 46 -13.42 -22.14 6.90
C PHE A 46 -13.51 -22.81 5.51
N LEU A 47 -12.45 -23.51 5.10
CA LEU A 47 -12.43 -24.29 3.87
C LEU A 47 -13.39 -25.48 3.94
N LYS A 48 -13.42 -26.22 5.06
CA LYS A 48 -14.30 -27.37 5.27
C LYS A 48 -15.78 -26.98 5.27
N LEU A 49 -16.12 -25.83 5.85
CA LEU A 49 -17.48 -25.28 5.91
C LEU A 49 -17.92 -24.64 4.59
N GLY A 50 -17.03 -24.51 3.59
CA GLY A 50 -17.38 -23.92 2.30
C GLY A 50 -17.72 -22.43 2.37
N ARG A 51 -17.28 -21.72 3.42
CA ARG A 51 -17.64 -20.30 3.66
C ARG A 51 -17.01 -19.35 2.64
N TRP A 52 -16.00 -19.81 1.91
CA TRP A 52 -15.41 -19.08 0.77
C TRP A 52 -16.41 -18.85 -0.37
N THR A 53 -17.48 -19.64 -0.45
CA THR A 53 -18.52 -19.51 -1.49
C THR A 53 -19.39 -18.26 -1.28
N ASP A 54 -19.49 -17.78 -0.03
CA ASP A 54 -20.26 -16.58 0.35
C ASP A 54 -19.61 -15.29 -0.18
N ILE A 55 -18.30 -15.34 -0.47
CA ILE A 55 -17.52 -14.19 -0.93
C ILE A 55 -17.74 -14.02 -2.44
N PRO A 56 -18.18 -12.86 -2.93
CA PRO A 56 -18.44 -12.68 -4.36
C PRO A 56 -17.19 -12.94 -5.20
N ILE A 57 -17.38 -13.57 -6.37
CA ILE A 57 -16.34 -13.70 -7.38
C ILE A 57 -15.96 -12.30 -7.86
N TRP A 58 -14.65 -12.06 -8.02
CA TRP A 58 -14.18 -10.84 -8.62
C TRP A 58 -14.62 -10.78 -10.08
N THR A 59 -15.62 -9.94 -10.33
CA THR A 59 -16.21 -9.74 -11.64
C THR A 59 -16.02 -8.27 -12.00
N GLY A 60 -15.17 -8.01 -12.98
CA GLY A 60 -14.82 -6.66 -13.40
C GLY A 60 -14.15 -6.69 -14.77
N PRO A 61 -13.99 -5.53 -15.43
CA PRO A 61 -13.39 -5.47 -16.76
C PRO A 61 -11.93 -5.95 -16.77
N PHE A 62 -11.24 -5.81 -15.64
CA PHE A 62 -9.86 -6.24 -15.43
C PHE A 62 -9.73 -7.64 -14.80
N ALA A 63 -10.86 -8.25 -14.41
CA ALA A 63 -10.85 -9.60 -13.87
C ALA A 63 -10.56 -10.62 -15.00
N PRO A 64 -10.14 -11.86 -14.66
CA PRO A 64 -10.01 -12.92 -15.65
C PRO A 64 -11.33 -13.16 -16.40
N GLY A 65 -11.29 -13.18 -17.72
CA GLY A 65 -12.47 -13.23 -18.58
C GLY A 65 -13.17 -11.89 -18.83
N GLY A 66 -12.66 -10.79 -18.26
CA GLY A 66 -13.13 -9.43 -18.50
C GLY A 66 -12.71 -8.88 -19.86
N SER A 67 -13.33 -7.77 -20.29
CA SER A 67 -13.04 -7.14 -21.59
C SER A 67 -11.61 -6.61 -21.72
N LEU A 68 -10.95 -6.28 -20.60
CA LEU A 68 -9.61 -5.70 -20.56
C LEU A 68 -8.55 -6.69 -20.07
N GLU A 69 -8.85 -7.98 -19.95
CA GLU A 69 -7.90 -9.01 -19.51
C GLU A 69 -6.60 -8.97 -20.33
N GLY A 70 -6.71 -8.85 -21.66
CA GLY A 70 -5.55 -8.78 -22.55
C GLY A 70 -4.65 -7.57 -22.28
N VAL A 71 -5.24 -6.42 -21.93
CA VAL A 71 -4.49 -5.20 -21.59
C VAL A 71 -3.76 -5.37 -20.27
N VAL A 72 -4.43 -5.93 -19.26
CA VAL A 72 -3.81 -6.20 -17.94
C VAL A 72 -2.66 -7.20 -18.08
N LYS A 73 -2.82 -8.24 -18.88
CA LYS A 73 -1.77 -9.23 -19.14
C LYS A 73 -0.57 -8.62 -19.86
N MET A 74 -0.81 -7.76 -20.85
CA MET A 74 0.25 -7.01 -21.52
C MET A 74 0.98 -6.08 -20.53
N TYR A 75 0.22 -5.36 -19.70
CA TYR A 75 0.78 -4.50 -18.67
C TYR A 75 1.62 -5.30 -17.65
N ALA A 76 1.17 -6.46 -17.19
CA ALA A 76 1.92 -7.33 -16.29
C ALA A 76 3.25 -7.80 -16.89
N ASN A 77 3.26 -8.14 -18.19
CA ASN A 77 4.48 -8.52 -18.91
C ASN A 77 5.50 -7.37 -19.00
N ILE A 78 5.05 -6.11 -19.06
CA ILE A 78 5.92 -4.92 -19.10
C ILE A 78 6.36 -4.50 -17.68
N ALA A 79 5.44 -4.54 -16.72
CA ALA A 79 5.69 -4.14 -15.34
C ALA A 79 6.72 -5.04 -14.66
N THR A 80 6.76 -6.32 -15.01
CA THR A 80 7.69 -7.31 -14.45
C THR A 80 9.17 -6.93 -14.65
N PRO A 81 9.68 -6.76 -15.88
CA PRO A 81 11.07 -6.34 -16.09
C PRO A 81 11.33 -4.92 -15.60
N LEU A 82 10.34 -4.03 -15.66
CA LEU A 82 10.47 -2.66 -15.13
C LEU A 82 10.70 -2.67 -13.61
N TYR A 83 9.95 -3.48 -12.88
CA TYR A 83 10.11 -3.64 -11.43
C TYR A 83 11.45 -4.28 -11.08
N ALA A 84 11.86 -5.32 -11.82
CA ALA A 84 13.18 -5.93 -11.66
C ALA A 84 14.32 -4.92 -11.89
N MET A 85 14.18 -4.06 -12.91
CA MET A 85 15.12 -2.98 -13.19
C MET A 85 15.12 -1.93 -12.08
N ALA A 86 13.95 -1.50 -11.62
CA ALA A 86 13.81 -0.52 -10.54
C ALA A 86 14.44 -1.00 -9.22
N ASN A 87 14.26 -2.28 -8.87
CA ASN A 87 14.86 -2.88 -7.68
C ASN A 87 16.38 -2.98 -7.74
N ARG A 88 16.97 -2.99 -8.94
CA ARG A 88 18.42 -2.97 -9.13
C ARG A 88 19.02 -1.60 -8.91
N ILE A 89 18.22 -0.54 -9.02
CA ILE A 89 18.65 0.85 -8.85
C ILE A 89 18.65 1.19 -7.34
N PRO A 90 19.80 1.61 -6.78
CA PRO A 90 19.86 2.05 -5.39
C PRO A 90 18.92 3.24 -5.09
N LYS A 91 18.34 3.27 -3.90
CA LYS A 91 17.37 4.31 -3.47
C LYS A 91 17.91 5.74 -3.59
N TRP A 92 19.21 5.95 -3.41
CA TRP A 92 19.83 7.28 -3.49
C TRP A 92 19.79 7.87 -4.91
N ILE A 93 19.75 7.03 -5.95
CA ILE A 93 19.65 7.50 -7.35
C ILE A 93 18.30 8.14 -7.59
N PHE A 94 17.22 7.54 -7.08
CA PHE A 94 15.88 8.15 -7.17
C PHE A 94 15.83 9.49 -6.44
N LEU A 95 16.54 9.63 -5.32
CA LEU A 95 16.62 10.88 -4.57
C LEU A 95 17.36 11.97 -5.35
N LEU A 96 18.48 11.63 -6.01
CA LEU A 96 19.17 12.55 -6.91
C LEU A 96 18.31 12.92 -8.13
N ALA A 97 17.63 11.94 -8.72
CA ALA A 97 16.74 12.16 -9.85
C ALA A 97 15.61 13.12 -9.47
N SER A 98 14.95 12.91 -8.33
CA SER A 98 13.90 13.82 -7.85
C SER A 98 14.44 15.23 -7.58
N GLY A 99 15.64 15.34 -7.00
CA GLY A 99 16.29 16.65 -6.77
C GLY A 99 16.63 17.38 -8.08
N SER A 100 17.07 16.64 -9.11
CA SER A 100 17.36 17.21 -10.42
C SER A 100 16.10 17.71 -11.13
N VAL A 101 15.00 16.93 -11.10
CA VAL A 101 13.72 17.32 -11.70
C VAL A 101 13.14 18.55 -11.02
N ALA A 102 13.18 18.60 -9.67
CA ALA A 102 12.74 19.77 -8.92
C ALA A 102 13.56 21.03 -9.28
N SER A 103 14.87 20.88 -9.43
CA SER A 103 15.76 21.98 -9.81
C SER A 103 15.44 22.52 -11.21
N LEU A 104 15.17 21.64 -12.17
CA LEU A 104 14.74 22.02 -13.51
C LEU A 104 13.38 22.75 -13.49
N LEU A 105 12.44 22.28 -12.66
CA LEU A 105 11.15 22.94 -12.49
C LEU A 105 11.28 24.36 -11.94
N ILE A 106 12.12 24.56 -10.92
CA ILE A 106 12.37 25.88 -10.34
C ILE A 106 13.03 26.79 -11.36
N GLN A 107 14.02 26.29 -12.09
CA GLN A 107 14.70 27.06 -13.13
C GLN A 107 13.76 27.45 -14.27
N LEU A 108 12.83 26.56 -14.64
CA LEU A 108 11.79 26.85 -15.62
C LEU A 108 10.82 27.92 -15.12
N MET A 109 10.35 27.83 -13.86
CA MET A 109 9.44 28.82 -13.27
C MET A 109 10.09 30.20 -13.12
N HIS A 110 11.34 30.27 -12.68
CA HIS A 110 12.06 31.55 -12.56
C HIS A 110 12.32 32.23 -13.91
N LYS A 111 12.39 31.46 -15.01
CA LYS A 111 12.62 32.00 -16.35
C LYS A 111 11.34 32.58 -16.99
N VAL A 112 10.16 32.26 -16.46
CA VAL A 112 8.85 32.70 -16.98
C VAL A 112 8.32 33.95 -16.25
N GLY A 113 8.89 34.30 -15.09
CA GLY A 113 8.26 35.24 -14.15
C GLY A 113 8.95 36.57 -13.86
N GLY A 114 10.13 36.90 -14.39
CA GLY A 114 10.71 38.20 -14.04
C GLY A 114 12.06 38.53 -14.64
N ASP A 115 12.12 39.77 -15.11
CA ASP A 115 13.27 40.48 -15.65
C ASP A 115 14.57 40.25 -14.88
N GLU A 116 15.66 40.27 -15.66
CA GLU A 116 17.04 40.26 -15.22
C GLU A 116 17.29 41.25 -14.07
N GLN A 117 17.39 40.74 -12.84
CA GLN A 117 18.24 41.41 -11.86
C GLN A 117 19.62 40.76 -11.91
N PRO A 118 20.63 41.45 -12.48
CA PRO A 118 22.00 40.96 -12.46
C PRO A 118 22.48 40.95 -11.01
N LYS A 119 22.73 39.75 -10.46
CA LYS A 119 23.44 39.59 -9.19
C LYS A 119 24.81 40.25 -9.33
N LYS A 120 24.99 41.40 -8.68
CA LYS A 120 26.31 41.99 -8.45
C LYS A 120 27.22 40.91 -7.83
N PRO A 121 28.43 40.71 -8.35
CA PRO A 121 29.36 39.75 -7.77
C PRO A 121 29.69 40.20 -6.35
N ILE A 122 29.42 39.33 -5.38
CA ILE A 122 29.86 39.50 -4.00
C ILE A 122 31.37 39.29 -4.01
N THR A 123 32.12 40.39 -3.99
CA THR A 123 33.56 40.40 -3.76
C THR A 123 33.84 39.61 -2.50
N THR A 124 34.49 38.46 -2.66
CA THR A 124 34.97 37.66 -1.54
C THR A 124 36.14 38.41 -0.93
N THR A 125 35.91 39.12 0.17
CA THR A 125 36.98 39.65 1.00
C THR A 125 37.74 38.46 1.58
N THR A 126 38.89 38.18 0.98
CA THR A 126 39.96 37.33 1.49
C THR A 126 40.21 37.66 2.95
N ARG A 127 39.85 36.76 3.87
CA ARG A 127 40.31 36.80 5.26
C ARG A 127 41.67 36.13 5.31
N GLU A 128 42.68 36.96 5.51
CA GLU A 128 44.08 36.63 5.77
C GLU A 128 44.24 35.68 6.97
N PRO A 129 45.07 34.62 6.87
CA PRO A 129 45.37 33.75 8.00
C PRO A 129 46.57 34.29 8.78
N ALA A 130 46.32 34.74 10.01
CA ALA A 130 47.37 35.05 10.98
C ALA A 130 47.69 33.80 11.82
N ALA A 131 48.82 33.16 11.52
CA ALA A 131 49.66 32.43 12.47
C ALA A 131 50.48 33.47 13.28
N GLU A 132 51.06 33.30 14.46
CA GLU A 132 51.25 32.25 15.47
C GLU A 132 51.92 32.96 16.69
N THR A 133 51.92 32.37 17.91
CA THR A 133 52.94 32.42 19.02
C THR A 133 52.20 32.00 20.32
N THR A 134 52.22 30.77 20.86
CA THR A 134 53.28 29.86 21.37
C THR A 134 53.78 30.19 22.80
N ASN A 135 53.67 29.17 23.68
CA ASN A 135 54.26 28.93 25.01
C ASN A 135 53.45 29.38 26.24
N GLY A 136 53.17 28.56 27.27
CA GLY A 136 53.55 27.18 27.58
C GLY A 136 53.04 26.75 28.97
N SER A 137 53.27 25.47 29.32
CA SER A 137 53.26 24.83 30.65
C SER A 137 52.22 23.72 30.89
N THR A 138 52.78 22.52 31.03
CA THR A 138 52.33 21.13 31.24
C THR A 138 51.66 20.87 32.63
N PRO A 139 51.37 19.61 33.04
CA PRO A 139 50.27 18.69 32.68
C PRO A 139 49.32 18.37 33.87
N ALA A 140 48.14 17.80 33.62
CA ALA A 140 47.49 16.94 34.62
C ALA A 140 46.55 15.90 33.99
N SER A 141 46.91 14.64 34.23
CA SER A 141 46.12 13.44 34.05
C SER A 141 44.73 13.56 34.71
N THR A 142 43.66 13.18 34.01
CA THR A 142 42.56 12.38 34.58
C THR A 142 41.78 11.70 33.46
N SER A 143 41.91 10.37 33.45
CA SER A 143 41.08 9.41 32.75
C SER A 143 39.57 9.68 32.98
N GLY A 144 38.88 10.13 31.94
CA GLY A 144 37.43 10.35 31.91
C GLY A 144 36.72 9.31 31.03
N ARG A 145 36.28 8.24 31.69
CA ARG A 145 35.43 7.13 31.21
C ARG A 145 34.25 7.57 30.31
N PRO A 146 33.96 6.89 29.17
CA PRO A 146 32.78 7.19 28.36
C PRO A 146 31.48 6.82 29.11
N LYS A 147 30.55 7.78 29.21
CA LYS A 147 29.21 7.58 29.76
C LYS A 147 28.41 6.64 28.87
N ARG A 148 28.28 5.40 29.33
CA ARG A 148 27.35 4.39 28.85
C ARG A 148 25.92 4.94 28.95
N PHE A 149 25.26 5.15 27.82
CA PHE A 149 23.82 5.37 27.75
C PHE A 149 23.11 4.11 28.26
N VAL A 150 22.57 4.19 29.47
CA VAL A 150 21.63 3.20 29.99
C VAL A 150 20.24 3.63 29.52
N VAL A 151 19.70 2.88 28.57
CA VAL A 151 18.28 2.91 28.21
C VAL A 151 17.51 2.43 29.44
N LYS A 152 16.92 3.38 30.19
CA LYS A 152 15.91 3.05 31.21
C LYS A 152 14.59 2.76 30.50
N LYS A 153 14.13 1.54 30.71
CA LYS A 153 12.86 0.95 30.33
C LYS A 153 11.71 1.79 30.92
N ALA A 154 10.88 2.38 30.06
CA ALA A 154 9.66 3.08 30.45
C ALA A 154 8.53 2.06 30.70
N SER A 155 8.63 1.34 31.81
CA SER A 155 7.58 0.45 32.29
C SER A 155 7.55 0.47 33.82
N GLU A 156 7.10 1.58 34.40
CA GLU A 156 6.58 1.70 35.78
C GLU A 156 6.37 3.17 36.13
N VAL A 157 5.26 3.78 35.71
CA VAL A 157 4.65 4.90 36.44
C VAL A 157 3.13 4.87 36.21
N HIS A 158 2.36 4.79 37.29
CA HIS A 158 0.89 4.90 37.44
C HIS A 158 -0.01 3.64 37.36
N PRO A 159 -0.22 2.94 38.49
CA PRO A 159 -1.39 2.08 38.73
C PRO A 159 -2.52 2.73 39.57
N GLU A 160 -2.52 4.03 39.84
CA GLU A 160 -3.43 4.67 40.84
C GLU A 160 -4.49 5.62 40.25
N LEU A 161 -5.11 5.27 39.10
CA LEU A 161 -6.31 5.98 38.61
C LEU A 161 -7.46 5.03 38.26
N SER A 162 -7.50 3.85 38.90
CA SER A 162 -8.61 2.90 38.84
C SER A 162 -9.42 2.91 40.12
N SER A 163 -10.10 4.00 40.44
CA SER A 163 -11.29 3.96 41.29
C SER A 163 -12.01 5.30 41.28
N SER A 164 -13.33 5.26 41.18
CA SER A 164 -14.25 6.39 41.32
C SER A 164 -14.52 7.16 40.02
N VAL A 165 -15.49 6.68 39.23
CA VAL A 165 -16.85 7.27 39.17
C VAL A 165 -17.78 6.21 38.55
N MET A 166 -18.52 5.50 39.41
CA MET A 166 -19.86 5.03 39.04
C MET A 166 -20.80 6.20 39.30
N THR A 167 -21.68 6.55 38.35
CA THR A 167 -23.15 6.49 38.52
C THR A 167 -23.92 7.19 37.40
N ALA A 168 -24.95 6.46 36.93
CA ALA A 168 -26.28 6.92 36.54
C ALA A 168 -26.48 7.77 35.27
N SER A 169 -27.04 7.15 34.22
CA SER A 169 -28.37 7.48 33.63
C SER A 169 -28.68 6.45 32.53
N VAL A 170 -29.53 5.44 32.72
CA VAL A 170 -31.01 5.45 32.74
C VAL A 170 -31.63 5.59 31.32
N VAL A 171 -32.26 4.48 30.89
CA VAL A 171 -33.51 4.37 30.08
C VAL A 171 -33.45 4.65 28.57
N SER A 172 -33.61 3.58 27.77
CA SER A 172 -34.84 3.36 26.98
C SER A 172 -34.79 2.03 26.21
N SER A 173 -35.47 1.02 26.77
CA SER A 173 -36.05 -0.10 26.02
C SER A 173 -37.52 0.21 25.77
N ALA A 174 -37.96 0.14 24.51
CA ALA A 174 -39.32 -0.07 23.99
C ALA A 174 -39.45 0.66 22.65
N ARG A 175 -40.14 0.24 21.61
CA ARG A 175 -40.98 -0.92 21.24
C ARG A 175 -41.60 -0.49 19.89
N MET A 176 -42.10 -1.45 19.11
CA MET A 176 -42.94 -1.27 17.91
C MET A 176 -42.17 -0.94 16.61
N SER A 177 -42.52 -1.48 15.44
CA SER A 177 -43.59 -2.38 15.04
C SER A 177 -43.27 -2.93 13.65
N GLU A 178 -43.92 -4.05 13.34
CA GLU A 178 -44.21 -4.54 11.99
C GLU A 178 -44.29 -3.46 10.91
N SER A 179 -43.63 -3.72 9.78
CA SER A 179 -44.32 -3.56 8.49
C SER A 179 -43.93 -4.71 7.56
N GLU A 180 -44.89 -5.62 7.42
CA GLU A 180 -45.00 -6.49 6.27
C GLU A 180 -45.14 -5.62 5.01
N GLY A 181 -44.29 -5.89 4.02
CA GLY A 181 -44.28 -5.18 2.74
C GLY A 181 -43.98 -6.14 1.60
N ALA A 182 -45.06 -6.73 1.08
CA ALA A 182 -45.25 -7.35 -0.23
C ALA A 182 -44.03 -7.31 -1.19
N SER A 183 -43.55 -8.47 -1.62
CA SER A 183 -44.05 -9.12 -2.85
C SER A 183 -44.08 -8.19 -4.06
N SER A 184 -43.00 -8.19 -4.84
CA SER A 184 -43.11 -8.24 -6.31
C SER A 184 -41.84 -8.84 -6.90
N SER A 185 -41.94 -10.13 -7.25
CA SER A 185 -41.11 -10.74 -8.28
C SER A 185 -41.57 -10.25 -9.64
N PRO A 186 -40.70 -9.66 -10.48
CA PRO A 186 -40.89 -9.66 -11.91
C PRO A 186 -40.07 -10.79 -12.54
N GLU A 187 -40.84 -11.74 -13.08
CA GLU A 187 -40.56 -12.64 -14.20
C GLU A 187 -39.14 -12.66 -14.78
N ARG A 188 -38.55 -13.86 -14.67
CA ARG A 188 -37.38 -14.29 -15.42
C ARG A 188 -37.81 -14.70 -16.84
N PRO A 189 -37.43 -13.97 -17.91
CA PRO A 189 -37.71 -14.42 -19.28
C PRO A 189 -36.89 -15.68 -19.61
N LYS A 190 -37.60 -16.65 -20.19
CA LYS A 190 -37.13 -17.98 -20.57
C LYS A 190 -36.01 -17.93 -21.60
N ALA A 191 -35.04 -18.81 -21.40
CA ALA A 191 -33.91 -19.05 -22.29
C ALA A 191 -34.35 -19.37 -23.73
N ALA A 192 -33.90 -18.57 -24.69
CA ALA A 192 -33.94 -18.92 -26.11
C ALA A 192 -32.69 -19.75 -26.45
N THR A 193 -32.88 -21.07 -26.52
CA THR A 193 -31.92 -22.03 -27.06
C THR A 193 -31.64 -21.70 -28.52
N ARG A 194 -30.55 -20.97 -28.81
CA ARG A 194 -30.14 -20.69 -30.19
C ARG A 194 -29.37 -21.89 -30.74
N ARG A 195 -30.11 -22.70 -31.50
CA ARG A 195 -29.69 -23.93 -32.18
C ARG A 195 -28.51 -23.67 -33.13
N SER A 196 -27.45 -24.45 -32.91
CA SER A 196 -26.28 -24.63 -33.76
C SER A 196 -26.65 -25.04 -35.19
N THR A 197 -26.06 -24.38 -36.19
CA THR A 197 -25.89 -24.94 -37.54
C THR A 197 -24.43 -24.76 -37.97
N ARG A 198 -23.58 -25.72 -37.57
CA ARG A 198 -22.23 -25.86 -38.11
C ARG A 198 -22.33 -26.55 -39.48
N LYS A 199 -22.19 -25.78 -40.56
CA LYS A 199 -21.97 -26.34 -41.90
C LYS A 199 -20.61 -27.03 -41.92
N VAL A 200 -20.62 -28.35 -42.12
CA VAL A 200 -19.46 -29.15 -42.51
C VAL A 200 -19.31 -28.99 -44.02
N ALA A 201 -18.29 -28.26 -44.48
CA ALA A 201 -17.86 -28.29 -45.86
C ALA A 201 -16.94 -29.49 -46.05
N LYS A 202 -17.24 -30.28 -47.08
CA LYS A 202 -16.54 -31.51 -47.46
C LYS A 202 -16.11 -31.34 -48.92
N LYS A 203 -14.90 -31.82 -49.20
CA LYS A 203 -14.17 -31.90 -50.48
C LYS A 203 -13.43 -30.65 -50.93
#